data_AF-A0A520G060-F1
#
_entry.id   AF-A0A520G060-F1
#
_cell.length_a   1.000
_cell.length_b   1.000
_cell.length_c   1.000
_cell.angle_alpha   90.00
_cell.angle_beta   90.00
_cell.angle_gamma   90.00
#
_symmetry.space_group_name_H-M   'P 1'
#
loop_
_entity.id
_entity.type
_entity.pdbx_description
1 polymer ?
#
loop_
_entity_poly.entity_id
_entity_poly.type
_entity_poly.pdbx_seq_one_letter_code
_entity_poly.pdbx_strand_id
1 'polypeptide(L)'
;MLKVPRKPSTPGASQPAAPPGSGLSATQRALRKLGLLRDIDFALYLPMRYEDETRIVRLADTRDGDLAQVEGVVVASEVTFRPRRQLLVTLDDGSDTCILRFFNFYPSQQKQLEVGARVRVRGEMKGGFLGRQIMQPGVKSAGIDLPLALTPVYSTIAGLAQPVLRREVRAGLARAVLDETIP
;
A
#
# COMPACT_ATOMS: atom_id res chain seq x y z
N MET A 1 -72.16 2.09 -10.93
CA MET A 1 -71.36 2.24 -9.69
C MET A 1 -70.28 1.16 -9.69
N LEU A 2 -69.06 1.57 -10.03
CA LEU A 2 -67.89 0.72 -10.24
C LEU A 2 -67.22 0.42 -8.89
N LYS A 3 -67.12 -0.85 -8.47
CA LYS A 3 -66.28 -1.27 -7.35
C LYS A 3 -65.24 -2.27 -7.84
N VAL A 4 -64.03 -1.76 -8.03
CA VAL A 4 -62.83 -2.52 -8.39
C VAL A 4 -62.40 -3.39 -7.19
N PRO A 5 -62.15 -4.70 -7.36
CA PRO A 5 -61.68 -5.56 -6.28
C PRO A 5 -60.19 -5.29 -5.97
N ARG A 6 -59.86 -5.14 -4.68
CA ARG A 6 -58.50 -4.94 -4.18
C ARG A 6 -57.70 -6.24 -4.25
N LYS A 7 -56.53 -6.17 -4.89
CA LYS A 7 -55.51 -7.22 -5.00
C LYS A 7 -54.84 -7.44 -3.63
N PRO A 8 -54.68 -8.68 -3.14
CA PRO A 8 -53.94 -8.94 -1.91
C PRO A 8 -52.43 -8.75 -2.13
N SER A 9 -51.81 -8.03 -1.20
CA SER A 9 -50.39 -7.75 -1.12
C SER A 9 -49.58 -8.99 -0.70
N THR A 10 -48.57 -9.33 -1.49
CA THR A 10 -47.58 -10.37 -1.20
C THR A 10 -46.75 -10.00 0.05
N PRO A 11 -46.63 -10.87 1.07
CA PRO A 11 -45.71 -10.64 2.17
C PRO A 11 -44.26 -10.81 1.70
N GLY A 12 -43.42 -9.86 2.10
CA GLY A 12 -42.03 -9.71 1.69
C GLY A 12 -41.16 -10.94 1.95
N ALA A 13 -40.27 -11.22 1.01
CA ALA A 13 -39.23 -12.21 1.14
C ALA A 13 -38.37 -11.91 2.36
N SER A 14 -38.40 -12.83 3.32
CA SER A 14 -37.51 -12.88 4.47
C SER A 14 -36.07 -13.06 3.98
N GLN A 15 -35.18 -12.15 4.37
CA GLN A 15 -33.75 -12.33 4.18
C GLN A 15 -33.29 -13.60 4.92
N PRO A 16 -32.53 -14.51 4.28
CA PRO A 16 -32.02 -15.68 4.96
C PRO A 16 -31.02 -15.26 6.05
N ALA A 17 -31.19 -15.84 7.24
CA ALA A 17 -30.33 -15.62 8.39
C ALA A 17 -28.86 -15.98 8.08
N ALA A 18 -27.95 -15.11 8.51
CA ALA A 18 -26.51 -15.25 8.26
C ALA A 18 -25.92 -16.53 8.93
N PRO A 19 -24.99 -17.24 8.27
CA PRO A 19 -24.37 -18.44 8.83
C PRO A 19 -23.45 -18.12 10.03
N PRO A 20 -23.25 -19.09 10.96
CA PRO A 20 -22.41 -18.91 12.14
C PRO A 20 -20.93 -18.69 11.77
N GLY A 21 -20.32 -17.67 12.36
CA GLY A 21 -19.07 -17.03 11.88
C GLY A 21 -19.26 -15.57 11.47
N SER A 22 -20.49 -15.04 11.57
CA SER A 22 -20.98 -13.72 11.17
C SER A 22 -20.43 -12.50 11.94
N GLY A 23 -19.22 -12.61 12.49
CA GLY A 23 -18.51 -11.47 13.06
C GLY A 23 -17.88 -10.63 11.94
N LEU A 24 -17.76 -9.32 12.18
CA LEU A 24 -16.99 -8.48 11.28
C LEU A 24 -15.53 -8.96 11.22
N SER A 25 -15.00 -9.12 10.01
CA SER A 25 -13.58 -9.40 9.81
C SER A 25 -12.71 -8.32 10.46
N ALA A 26 -11.44 -8.65 10.73
CA ALA A 26 -10.49 -7.66 11.26
C ALA A 26 -10.43 -6.41 10.36
N THR A 27 -10.42 -6.60 9.05
CA THR A 27 -10.47 -5.52 8.05
C THR A 27 -11.76 -4.72 8.16
N GLN A 28 -12.93 -5.37 8.24
CA GLN A 28 -14.21 -4.68 8.37
C GLN A 28 -14.31 -3.86 9.67
N ARG A 29 -13.80 -4.38 10.78
CA ARG A 29 -13.72 -3.63 12.05
C ARG A 29 -12.81 -2.42 11.92
N ALA A 30 -11.66 -2.56 11.25
CA ALA A 30 -10.73 -1.46 11.01
C ALA A 30 -11.35 -0.37 10.12
N LEU A 31 -12.01 -0.75 9.03
CA LEU A 31 -12.72 0.18 8.14
C LEU A 31 -13.81 0.97 8.89
N ARG A 32 -14.61 0.29 9.72
CA ARG A 32 -15.61 0.96 10.57
C ARG A 32 -14.99 1.93 11.56
N LYS A 33 -13.83 1.61 12.13
CA LYS A 33 -13.10 2.52 13.02
C LYS A 33 -12.58 3.76 12.29
N LEU A 34 -12.33 3.66 10.98
CA LEU A 34 -12.01 4.81 10.11
C LEU A 34 -13.26 5.61 9.67
N GLY A 35 -14.47 5.19 10.05
CA GLY A 35 -15.71 5.80 9.60
C GLY A 35 -16.15 5.36 8.20
N LEU A 36 -15.53 4.32 7.63
CA LEU A 36 -15.87 3.79 6.31
C LEU A 36 -16.96 2.72 6.44
N LEU A 37 -18.22 3.14 6.40
CA LEU A 37 -19.38 2.26 6.60
C LEU A 37 -20.23 2.08 5.33
N ARG A 38 -20.45 3.17 4.59
CA ARG A 38 -21.27 3.25 3.39
C ARG A 38 -20.40 3.49 2.17
N ASP A 39 -20.89 3.15 0.98
CA ASP A 39 -20.13 3.31 -0.26
C ASP A 39 -19.70 4.77 -0.52
N ILE A 40 -20.56 5.75 -0.17
CA ILE A 40 -20.22 7.18 -0.26
C ILE A 40 -19.07 7.58 0.67
N ASP A 41 -18.93 6.92 1.84
CA ASP A 41 -17.85 7.23 2.78
C ASP A 41 -16.48 6.88 2.16
N PHE A 42 -16.42 5.83 1.32
CA PHE A 42 -15.22 5.48 0.57
C PHE A 42 -14.94 6.46 -0.57
N ALA A 43 -15.98 6.94 -1.27
CA ALA A 43 -15.81 7.93 -2.34
C ALA A 43 -15.27 9.27 -1.82
N LEU A 44 -15.63 9.63 -0.59
CA LEU A 44 -15.15 10.85 0.09
C LEU A 44 -13.88 10.63 0.91
N TYR A 45 -13.35 9.40 0.94
CA TYR A 45 -12.11 9.10 1.64
C TYR A 45 -10.92 9.40 0.75
N LEU A 46 -10.43 10.63 0.80
CA LEU A 46 -9.41 11.12 -0.12
C LEU A 46 -7.98 10.76 0.33
N PRO A 47 -7.05 10.53 -0.61
CA PRO A 47 -5.64 10.35 -0.29
C PRO A 47 -5.04 11.61 0.35
N MET A 48 -4.18 11.45 1.35
CA MET A 48 -3.43 12.56 1.94
C MET A 48 -2.29 13.03 1.04
N ARG A 49 -1.74 12.11 0.23
CA ARG A 49 -0.68 12.38 -0.74
C ARG A 49 -0.71 11.34 -1.85
N TYR A 50 -0.01 11.66 -2.93
CA TYR A 50 0.26 10.75 -4.03
C TYR A 50 1.76 10.47 -4.12
N GLU A 51 2.10 9.21 -4.33
CA GLU A 51 3.48 8.77 -4.49
C GLU A 51 3.74 8.37 -5.93
N ASP A 52 4.79 8.96 -6.52
CA ASP A 52 5.28 8.57 -7.84
C ASP A 52 6.11 7.29 -7.73
N GLU A 53 5.47 6.16 -8.06
CA GLU A 53 6.08 4.84 -8.21
C GLU A 53 6.26 4.46 -9.69
N THR A 54 5.99 5.38 -10.63
CA THR A 54 5.85 5.09 -12.07
C THR A 54 7.18 4.96 -12.80
N ARG A 55 8.27 5.43 -12.18
CA ARG A 55 9.61 5.48 -12.79
C ARG A 55 10.67 4.88 -11.89
N ILE A 56 11.72 4.39 -12.51
CA ILE A 56 12.96 3.96 -11.86
C ILE A 56 14.03 4.98 -12.23
N VAL A 57 14.80 5.41 -11.25
CA VAL A 57 15.95 6.30 -11.42
C VAL A 57 17.22 5.54 -11.07
N ARG A 58 18.34 5.94 -11.69
CA ARG A 58 19.66 5.40 -11.34
C ARG A 58 20.16 6.06 -10.07
N LEU A 59 20.90 5.32 -9.25
CA LEU A 59 21.54 5.79 -8.04
C LEU A 59 22.45 6.99 -8.35
N ALA A 60 23.23 6.93 -9.42
CA ALA A 60 24.11 8.03 -9.85
C ALA A 60 23.38 9.37 -10.05
N ASP A 61 22.10 9.35 -10.47
CA ASP A 61 21.31 10.55 -10.76
C ASP A 61 20.57 11.10 -9.53
N THR A 62 20.59 10.39 -8.40
CA THR A 62 19.94 10.80 -7.15
C THR A 62 20.78 11.75 -6.30
N ARG A 63 20.09 12.66 -5.60
CA ARG A 63 20.65 13.63 -4.67
C ARG A 63 20.18 13.35 -3.23
N ASP A 64 20.86 13.95 -2.26
CA ASP A 64 20.46 13.89 -0.86
C ASP A 64 19.07 14.52 -0.67
N GLY A 65 18.18 13.81 0.02
CA GLY A 65 16.77 14.19 0.22
C GLY A 65 15.81 13.74 -0.88
N ASP A 66 16.29 13.17 -1.99
CA ASP A 66 15.40 12.71 -3.06
C ASP A 66 14.59 11.48 -2.63
N LEU A 67 13.27 11.51 -2.86
CA LEU A 67 12.42 10.33 -2.74
C LEU A 67 12.48 9.53 -4.05
N ALA A 68 13.39 8.56 -4.10
CA ALA A 68 13.72 7.83 -5.33
C ALA A 68 13.21 6.38 -5.29
N GLN A 69 12.99 5.82 -6.48
CA GLN A 69 12.77 4.39 -6.68
C GLN A 69 13.88 3.86 -7.60
N VAL A 70 14.69 2.95 -7.07
CA VAL A 70 15.85 2.38 -7.76
C VAL A 70 15.70 0.87 -7.87
N GLU A 71 16.31 0.27 -8.87
CA GLU A 71 16.34 -1.18 -9.05
C GLU A 71 17.79 -1.63 -9.19
N GLY A 72 18.18 -2.66 -8.43
CA GLY A 72 19.56 -3.13 -8.42
C GLY A 72 19.68 -4.54 -7.87
N VAL A 73 20.91 -5.03 -7.80
CA VAL A 73 21.28 -6.34 -7.26
C VAL A 73 21.90 -6.16 -5.89
N VAL A 74 21.51 -7.02 -4.95
CA VAL A 74 22.13 -7.04 -3.62
C VAL A 74 23.52 -7.65 -3.73
N VAL A 75 24.55 -6.88 -3.36
CA VAL A 75 25.96 -7.32 -3.39
C VAL A 75 26.47 -7.72 -2.00
N ALA A 76 25.87 -7.19 -0.94
CA ALA A 76 26.16 -7.58 0.44
C ALA A 76 24.90 -7.49 1.30
N SER A 77 24.77 -8.41 2.27
CA SER A 77 23.65 -8.45 3.21
C SER A 77 24.13 -8.95 4.55
N GLU A 78 24.11 -8.08 5.56
CA GLU A 78 24.65 -8.39 6.89
C GLU A 78 23.71 -7.91 8.01
N VAL A 79 23.67 -8.67 9.08
CA VAL A 79 22.94 -8.29 10.30
C VAL A 79 23.94 -7.81 11.34
N THR A 80 23.91 -6.51 11.64
CA THR A 80 24.77 -5.88 12.64
C THR A 80 24.02 -5.68 13.96
N PHE A 81 24.72 -5.77 15.09
CA PHE A 81 24.13 -5.72 16.43
C PHE A 81 24.64 -4.53 17.29
N ARG A 82 24.74 -3.30 16.75
CA ARG A 82 25.25 -2.15 17.52
C ARG A 82 24.50 -0.84 17.23
N PRO A 83 23.92 -0.13 18.23
CA PRO A 83 23.51 -0.57 19.58
C PRO A 83 22.23 -1.42 19.58
N ARG A 84 21.57 -1.55 18.42
CA ARG A 84 20.37 -2.35 18.18
C ARG A 84 20.59 -3.20 16.93
N ARG A 85 19.88 -4.33 16.83
CA ARG A 85 19.89 -5.20 15.66
C ARG A 85 19.44 -4.42 14.42
N GLN A 86 20.25 -4.45 13.37
CA GLN A 86 20.01 -3.77 12.10
C GLN A 86 20.37 -4.72 10.96
N LEU A 87 19.63 -4.67 9.87
CA LEU A 87 20.00 -5.31 8.62
C LEU A 87 20.56 -4.23 7.70
N LEU A 88 21.82 -4.39 7.30
CA LEU A 88 22.49 -3.55 6.31
C LEU A 88 22.60 -4.34 5.03
N VAL A 89 22.11 -3.76 3.95
CA VAL A 89 22.13 -4.38 2.61
C VAL A 89 22.77 -3.41 1.66
N THR A 90 23.82 -3.82 0.97
CA THR A 90 24.42 -3.03 -0.10
C THR A 90 23.76 -3.40 -1.42
N LEU A 91 23.15 -2.42 -2.06
CA LEU A 91 22.52 -2.50 -3.36
C LEU A 91 23.44 -1.86 -4.40
N ASP A 92 23.61 -2.51 -5.54
CA ASP A 92 24.33 -2.00 -6.70
C ASP A 92 23.39 -1.99 -7.90
N ASP A 93 23.24 -0.83 -8.56
CA ASP A 93 22.41 -0.69 -9.77
C ASP A 93 23.24 -0.67 -11.08
N GLY A 94 24.55 -0.90 -10.97
CA GLY A 94 25.53 -0.81 -12.04
C GLY A 94 26.09 0.60 -12.28
N SER A 95 25.48 1.64 -11.69
CA SER A 95 25.96 3.02 -11.77
C SER A 95 26.62 3.48 -10.48
N ASP A 96 26.10 3.07 -9.33
CA ASP A 96 26.65 3.36 -8.00
C ASP A 96 26.13 2.33 -6.97
N THR A 97 26.60 2.44 -5.73
CA THR A 97 26.18 1.61 -4.61
C THR A 97 25.39 2.40 -3.58
N CYS A 98 24.46 1.73 -2.90
CA CYS A 98 23.64 2.30 -1.84
C CYS A 98 23.45 1.32 -0.68
N ILE A 99 23.57 1.82 0.55
CA ILE A 99 23.32 1.03 1.76
C ILE A 99 21.87 1.20 2.21
N LEU A 100 21.12 0.11 2.17
CA LEU A 100 19.78 0.01 2.73
C LEU A 100 19.90 -0.36 4.22
N ARG A 101 19.37 0.49 5.09
CA ARG A 101 19.42 0.27 6.54
C ARG A 101 18.02 0.00 7.07
N PHE A 102 17.82 -1.21 7.59
CA PHE A 102 16.58 -1.60 8.25
C PHE A 102 16.77 -1.70 9.76
N PHE A 103 15.90 -1.00 10.49
CA PHE A 103 15.86 -1.07 11.95
C PHE A 103 14.88 -2.14 12.44
N ASN A 104 13.82 -2.37 11.66
CA ASN A 104 12.84 -3.43 11.89
C ASN A 104 12.76 -4.25 10.61
N PHE A 105 13.07 -5.54 10.71
CA PHE A 105 13.02 -6.47 9.60
C PHE A 105 12.58 -7.86 10.08
N TYR A 106 11.99 -8.61 9.16
CA TYR A 106 11.51 -9.97 9.40
C TYR A 106 12.39 -10.97 8.63
N PRO A 107 12.43 -12.25 9.05
CA PRO A 107 13.21 -13.27 8.34
C PRO A 107 12.88 -13.40 6.85
N SER A 108 11.62 -13.17 6.47
CA SER A 108 11.19 -13.15 5.06
C SER A 108 11.85 -12.02 4.26
N GLN A 109 11.97 -10.82 4.86
CA GLN A 109 12.63 -9.68 4.24
C GLN A 109 14.15 -9.91 4.13
N GLN A 110 14.77 -10.54 5.13
CA GLN A 110 16.18 -10.92 5.06
C GLN A 110 16.44 -11.89 3.90
N LYS A 111 15.58 -12.91 3.71
CA LYS A 111 15.67 -13.84 2.57
C LYS A 111 15.49 -13.15 1.22
N GLN A 112 14.56 -12.20 1.14
CA GLN A 112 14.34 -11.41 -0.08
C GLN A 112 15.56 -10.54 -0.43
N LEU A 113 16.39 -10.21 0.57
CA LEU A 113 17.56 -9.35 0.45
C LEU A 113 18.86 -10.15 0.59
N GLU A 114 18.87 -11.41 0.14
CA GLU A 114 20.10 -12.20 0.03
C GLU A 114 20.95 -11.71 -1.14
N VAL A 115 22.26 -11.96 -1.05
CA VAL A 115 23.21 -11.58 -2.10
C VAL A 115 22.82 -12.24 -3.42
N GLY A 116 22.85 -11.46 -4.51
CA GLY A 116 22.39 -11.86 -5.84
C GLY A 116 20.90 -11.60 -6.11
N ALA A 117 20.10 -11.26 -5.10
CA ALA A 117 18.70 -10.91 -5.31
C ALA A 117 18.57 -9.57 -6.04
N ARG A 118 17.74 -9.52 -7.09
CA ARG A 118 17.38 -8.29 -7.79
C ARG A 118 16.12 -7.70 -7.17
N VAL A 119 16.23 -6.49 -6.63
CA VAL A 119 15.16 -5.84 -5.86
C VAL A 119 14.92 -4.41 -6.32
N ARG A 120 13.67 -3.98 -6.18
CA ARG A 120 13.25 -2.59 -6.35
C ARG A 120 13.08 -1.97 -4.98
N VAL A 121 13.75 -0.84 -4.78
CA VAL A 121 13.85 -0.17 -3.50
C VAL A 121 13.35 1.25 -3.64
N ARG A 122 12.51 1.68 -2.71
CA ARG A 122 11.99 3.04 -2.65
C ARG A 122 12.21 3.63 -1.27
N GLY A 123 12.73 4.84 -1.24
CA GLY A 123 12.85 5.60 0.00
C GLY A 123 13.57 6.92 -0.22
N GLU A 124 13.73 7.65 0.87
CA GLU A 124 14.47 8.91 0.87
C GLU A 124 15.97 8.60 0.83
N MET A 125 16.63 9.10 -0.21
CA MET A 125 18.07 9.04 -0.34
C MET A 125 18.69 9.96 0.73
N LYS A 126 19.57 9.37 1.52
CA LYS A 126 20.28 10.07 2.59
C LYS A 126 21.78 9.96 2.37
N GLY A 127 22.47 11.06 2.61
CA GLY A 127 23.92 11.11 2.59
C GLY A 127 24.48 11.73 1.33
N GLY A 128 25.81 11.88 1.35
CA GLY A 128 26.61 12.49 0.30
C GLY A 128 27.97 11.81 0.22
N PHE A 129 29.04 12.53 0.55
CA PHE A 129 30.45 12.12 0.33
C PHE A 129 30.86 10.75 0.94
N LEU A 130 30.13 10.22 1.95
CA LEU A 130 30.42 8.94 2.62
C LEU A 130 29.55 7.77 2.13
N GLY A 131 28.93 7.91 0.95
CA GLY A 131 28.08 6.90 0.34
C GLY A 131 26.59 7.11 0.60
N ARG A 132 25.78 6.73 -0.37
CA ARG A 132 24.32 6.89 -0.32
C ARG A 132 23.71 5.82 0.57
N GLN A 133 22.74 6.22 1.39
CA GLN A 133 22.01 5.30 2.27
C GLN A 133 20.51 5.57 2.18
N ILE A 134 19.70 4.54 2.39
CA ILE A 134 18.25 4.70 2.55
C ILE A 134 17.84 4.12 3.90
N MET A 135 17.17 4.93 4.70
CA MET A 135 16.65 4.52 6.01
C MET A 135 15.25 3.93 5.87
N GLN A 136 15.09 2.68 6.31
CA GLN A 136 13.83 1.93 6.26
C GLN A 136 13.11 2.00 4.89
N PRO A 137 13.78 1.60 3.79
CA PRO A 137 13.15 1.63 2.49
C PRO A 137 12.00 0.62 2.36
N GLY A 138 11.05 0.94 1.48
CA GLY A 138 10.14 -0.05 0.92
C GLY A 138 10.87 -0.93 -0.08
N VAL A 139 10.73 -2.25 0.05
CA VAL A 139 11.34 -3.23 -0.86
C VAL A 139 10.24 -3.99 -1.58
N LYS A 140 10.40 -4.14 -2.90
CA LYS A 140 9.61 -5.03 -3.75
C LYS A 140 10.56 -5.87 -4.58
N SER A 141 10.10 -7.03 -5.04
CA SER A 141 10.86 -7.83 -6.01
C SER A 141 10.99 -7.05 -7.32
N ALA A 142 12.16 -7.14 -7.97
CA ALA A 142 12.35 -6.57 -9.31
C ALA A 142 11.51 -7.33 -10.35
N GLY A 143 11.29 -6.70 -11.50
CA GLY A 143 10.53 -7.30 -12.61
C GLY A 143 9.01 -7.24 -12.48
N ILE A 144 8.48 -6.64 -11.41
CA ILE A 144 7.06 -6.28 -11.33
C ILE A 144 6.85 -5.02 -12.19
N ASP A 145 5.79 -5.00 -12.99
CA ASP A 145 5.43 -3.84 -13.79
C ASP A 145 5.29 -2.58 -12.94
N LEU A 146 5.70 -1.45 -13.52
CA LEU A 146 5.56 -0.16 -12.86
C LEU A 146 4.08 0.25 -12.86
N PRO A 147 3.58 0.85 -11.76
CA PRO A 147 2.27 1.48 -11.76
C PRO A 147 2.14 2.49 -12.90
N LEU A 148 1.01 2.45 -13.61
CA LEU A 148 0.70 3.38 -14.70
C LEU A 148 0.23 4.75 -14.22
N ALA A 149 -0.05 4.89 -12.92
CA ALA A 149 -0.55 6.10 -12.30
C ALA A 149 0.08 6.29 -10.92
N LEU A 150 -0.02 7.51 -10.40
CA LEU A 150 0.44 7.84 -9.06
C LEU A 150 -0.29 6.98 -8.01
N THR A 151 0.46 6.48 -7.05
CA THR A 151 -0.07 5.63 -5.99
C THR A 151 -0.68 6.50 -4.89
N PRO A 152 -2.00 6.41 -4.61
CA PRO A 152 -2.61 7.14 -3.51
C PRO A 152 -2.16 6.57 -2.16
N VAL A 153 -1.91 7.47 -1.20
CA VAL A 153 -1.66 7.13 0.19
C VAL A 153 -2.77 7.70 1.05
N TYR A 154 -3.54 6.80 1.65
CA TYR A 154 -4.65 7.15 2.53
C TYR A 154 -4.21 7.26 3.98
N SER A 155 -4.96 8.00 4.80
CA SER A 155 -4.85 7.86 6.26
C SER A 155 -5.16 6.41 6.64
N THR A 156 -4.46 5.84 7.62
CA THR A 156 -4.73 4.45 8.04
C THR A 156 -4.47 4.27 9.53
N ILE A 157 -4.93 3.14 10.07
CA ILE A 157 -4.74 2.70 11.45
C ILE A 157 -3.96 1.38 11.49
N ALA A 158 -3.43 1.05 12.68
CA ALA A 158 -2.78 -0.24 12.91
C ALA A 158 -3.70 -1.40 12.49
N GLY A 159 -3.13 -2.35 11.73
CA GLY A 159 -3.86 -3.52 11.22
C GLY A 159 -4.54 -3.31 9.86
N LEU A 160 -4.47 -2.12 9.25
CA LEU A 160 -4.98 -1.89 7.91
C LEU A 160 -3.87 -1.43 6.95
N ALA A 161 -3.40 -2.35 6.12
CA ALA A 161 -2.34 -2.07 5.15
C ALA A 161 -2.84 -1.23 3.97
N GLN A 162 -1.98 -0.35 3.45
CA GLN A 162 -2.28 0.51 2.31
C GLN A 162 -2.84 -0.24 1.08
N PRO A 163 -2.30 -1.40 0.64
CA PRO A 163 -2.84 -2.11 -0.53
C PRO A 163 -4.28 -2.59 -0.32
N VAL A 164 -4.60 -3.04 0.90
CA VAL A 164 -5.97 -3.45 1.25
C VAL A 164 -6.88 -2.23 1.21
N LEU A 165 -6.52 -1.15 1.90
CA LEU A 165 -7.31 0.08 1.93
C LEU A 165 -7.54 0.67 0.54
N ARG A 166 -6.51 0.74 -0.32
CA ARG A 166 -6.66 1.17 -1.73
C ARG A 166 -7.69 0.33 -2.48
N ARG A 167 -7.66 -1.00 -2.30
CA ARG A 167 -8.62 -1.90 -2.93
C ARG A 167 -10.04 -1.65 -2.41
N GLU A 168 -10.21 -1.51 -1.10
CA GLU A 168 -11.53 -1.26 -0.50
C GLU A 168 -12.10 0.11 -0.92
N VAL A 169 -11.27 1.15 -0.96
CA VAL A 169 -11.69 2.48 -1.45
C VAL A 169 -12.10 2.42 -2.91
N ARG A 170 -11.32 1.78 -3.78
CA ARG A 170 -11.67 1.60 -5.20
C ARG A 170 -12.98 0.82 -5.36
N ALA A 171 -13.18 -0.23 -4.56
CA ALA A 171 -14.39 -1.03 -4.59
C ALA A 171 -15.62 -0.26 -4.09
N GLY A 172 -15.47 0.55 -3.02
CA GLY A 172 -16.53 1.40 -2.49
C GLY A 172 -16.90 2.53 -3.45
N LEU A 173 -15.91 3.20 -4.04
CA LEU A 173 -16.12 4.23 -5.07
C LEU A 173 -16.92 3.68 -6.26
N ALA A 174 -16.61 2.46 -6.71
CA ALA A 174 -17.33 1.84 -7.83
C ALA A 174 -18.81 1.51 -7.53
N ARG A 175 -19.20 1.43 -6.24
CA ARG A 175 -20.58 1.19 -5.82
C ARG A 175 -21.32 2.46 -5.37
N ALA A 176 -20.60 3.55 -5.14
CA ALA A 176 -21.18 4.79 -4.65
C ALA A 176 -22.15 5.37 -5.70
N VAL A 177 -23.33 5.77 -5.25
CA VAL A 177 -24.29 6.51 -6.08
C VAL A 177 -23.82 7.97 -6.14
N LEU A 178 -23.41 8.41 -7.34
CA LEU A 178 -22.81 9.72 -7.61
C LEU A 178 -23.56 10.41 -8.75
N ASP A 179 -24.86 10.59 -8.57
CA ASP A 179 -25.73 11.24 -9.56
C ASP A 179 -25.31 12.72 -9.76
N GLU A 180 -25.53 13.25 -10.97
CA GLU A 180 -25.25 14.64 -11.30
C GLU A 180 -26.08 15.56 -10.41
N THR A 181 -25.40 16.43 -9.65
CA THR A 181 -26.05 17.36 -8.72
C THR A 181 -26.07 18.80 -9.22
N ILE A 182 -25.43 19.08 -10.36
CA ILE A 182 -25.32 20.41 -10.97
C ILE A 182 -26.24 20.47 -12.22
N PRO A 183 -27.02 21.55 -12.42
CA PRO A 183 -27.90 21.71 -13.58
C PRO A 183 -27.19 21.90 -14.92
#